data_AF-A0A183H3Z9-F1
#
_entry.id   AF-A0A183H3Z9-F1
#
_cell.length_a   1.000
_cell.length_b   1.000
_cell.length_c   1.000
_cell.angle_alpha   90.00
_cell.angle_beta   90.00
_cell.angle_gamma   90.00
#
_symmetry.space_group_name_H-M   'P 1'
#
loop_
_entity.id
_entity.type
_entity.pdbx_description
1 polymer ?
#
loop_
_entity_poly.entity_id
_entity_poly.type
_entity_poly.pdbx_seq_one_letter_code
_entity_poly.pdbx_strand_id
1 'polypeptide(L)'
;MSASLLSRLETAETSCDRIVLLDELRATTVESPDRIAPFIHLIQAAFTDLLRPVRNLAYQCAMNYISSNPSMSIHFMSAYSAALLHKSADISLHALSFLPEFITTSRCISKNLLSAAVMAANRWPSPESIIDLSRAVTACADFRCADIEENGNS
;
A
#
# COMPACT_ATOMS: atom_id res chain seq x y z
N MET A 1 -12.92 -0.52 21.61
CA MET A 1 -11.48 -0.45 21.30
C MET A 1 -11.19 0.52 20.16
N SER A 2 -11.90 0.45 19.02
CA SER A 2 -11.64 1.31 17.85
C SER A 2 -11.64 2.82 18.14
N ALA A 3 -12.61 3.34 18.92
CA ALA A 3 -12.71 4.78 19.18
C ALA A 3 -11.54 5.36 20.01
N SER A 4 -11.00 4.59 20.97
CA SER A 4 -9.86 5.04 21.80
C SER A 4 -8.56 5.05 20.99
N LEU A 5 -8.35 4.02 20.15
CA LEU A 5 -7.18 3.96 19.26
C LEU A 5 -7.21 5.06 18.19
N LEU A 6 -8.39 5.34 17.62
CA LEU A 6 -8.56 6.40 16.62
C LEU A 6 -8.17 7.77 17.18
N SER A 7 -8.74 8.14 18.33
CA SER A 7 -8.42 9.42 18.98
C SER A 7 -6.92 9.53 19.28
N ARG A 8 -6.28 8.46 19.78
CA ARG A 8 -4.83 8.45 20.05
C ARG A 8 -3.99 8.64 18.79
N LEU A 9 -4.38 8.04 17.67
CA LEU A 9 -3.70 8.20 16.38
C LEU A 9 -3.86 9.62 15.82
N GLU A 10 -5.04 10.20 15.93
CA GLU A 10 -5.33 11.57 15.48
C GLU A 10 -4.53 12.62 16.26
N THR A 11 -4.28 12.37 17.56
CA THR A 11 -3.57 13.30 18.44
C THR A 11 -2.10 12.91 18.69
N ALA A 12 -1.54 11.95 17.97
CA ALA A 12 -0.19 11.48 18.21
C ALA A 12 0.85 12.54 17.75
N GLU A 13 1.48 13.20 18.71
CA GLU A 13 2.44 14.28 18.44
C GLU A 13 3.84 13.75 18.09
N THR A 14 4.21 12.57 18.64
CA THR A 14 5.54 12.01 18.43
C THR A 14 5.54 10.90 17.39
N SER A 15 6.67 10.77 16.72
CA SER A 15 6.92 9.67 15.80
C SER A 15 6.94 8.29 16.46
N CYS A 16 7.45 8.21 17.70
CA CYS A 16 7.46 6.95 18.46
C CYS A 16 6.02 6.49 18.77
N ASP A 17 5.16 7.41 19.20
CA ASP A 17 3.76 7.10 19.50
C ASP A 17 3.03 6.63 18.24
N ARG A 18 3.24 7.30 17.10
CA ARG A 18 2.64 6.90 15.82
C ARG A 18 3.04 5.49 15.39
N ILE A 19 4.30 5.10 15.60
CA ILE A 19 4.77 3.73 15.32
C ILE A 19 4.03 2.72 16.20
N VAL A 20 3.99 2.95 17.52
CA VAL A 20 3.32 2.03 18.47
C VAL A 20 1.83 1.89 18.14
N LEU A 21 1.15 2.99 17.84
CA LEU A 21 -0.28 2.99 17.55
C LEU A 21 -0.60 2.34 16.19
N LEU A 22 0.26 2.54 15.18
CA LEU A 22 0.11 1.84 13.90
C LEU A 22 0.42 0.35 14.01
N ASP A 23 1.32 -0.05 14.91
CA ASP A 23 1.60 -1.46 15.20
C ASP A 23 0.39 -2.13 15.88
N GLU A 24 -0.23 -1.43 16.85
CA GLU A 24 -1.49 -1.83 17.48
C GLU A 24 -2.63 -1.97 16.45
N LEU A 25 -2.74 -1.00 15.53
CA LEU A 25 -3.70 -1.06 14.43
C LEU A 25 -3.42 -2.24 13.50
N ARG A 26 -2.17 -2.46 13.11
CA ARG A 26 -1.75 -3.58 12.25
C ARG A 26 -2.11 -4.93 12.89
N ALA A 27 -1.83 -5.10 14.19
CA ALA A 27 -2.21 -6.32 14.89
C ALA A 27 -3.74 -6.54 14.83
N THR A 28 -4.52 -5.48 14.99
CA THR A 28 -5.99 -5.54 14.87
C THR A 28 -6.44 -5.93 13.46
N THR A 29 -5.75 -5.47 12.40
CA THR A 29 -6.15 -5.78 11.02
C THR A 29 -5.85 -7.21 10.59
N VAL A 30 -4.95 -7.92 11.28
CA VAL A 30 -4.74 -9.36 11.07
C VAL A 30 -5.95 -10.17 11.54
N GLU A 31 -6.56 -9.79 12.67
CA GLU A 31 -7.68 -10.52 13.27
C GLU A 31 -9.05 -10.05 12.77
N SER A 32 -9.19 -8.76 12.46
CA SER A 32 -10.46 -8.14 12.08
C SER A 32 -10.24 -7.02 11.06
N PRO A 33 -9.93 -7.36 9.80
CA PRO A 33 -9.58 -6.42 8.73
C PRO A 33 -10.57 -5.26 8.56
N ASP A 34 -11.88 -5.51 8.69
CA ASP A 34 -12.93 -4.50 8.49
C ASP A 34 -12.92 -3.37 9.52
N ARG A 35 -12.29 -3.57 10.67
CA ARG A 35 -12.17 -2.53 11.71
C ARG A 35 -11.24 -1.39 11.32
N ILE A 36 -10.55 -1.50 10.18
CA ILE A 36 -9.67 -0.47 9.65
C ILE A 36 -10.41 0.73 9.05
N ALA A 37 -11.70 0.59 8.71
CA ALA A 37 -12.43 1.60 7.94
C ALA A 37 -12.33 3.03 8.52
N PRO A 38 -12.43 3.25 9.86
CA PRO A 38 -12.25 4.58 10.45
C PRO A 38 -10.84 5.16 10.29
N PHE A 39 -9.84 4.30 10.09
CA PHE A 39 -8.41 4.65 10.07
C PHE A 39 -7.86 4.84 8.66
N ILE A 40 -8.66 4.61 7.60
CA ILE A 40 -8.19 4.65 6.20
C ILE A 40 -7.45 5.95 5.89
N HIS A 41 -7.99 7.10 6.32
CA HIS A 41 -7.38 8.40 6.05
C HIS A 41 -6.01 8.58 6.74
N LEU A 42 -5.84 8.03 7.95
CA LEU A 42 -4.58 8.04 8.68
C LEU A 42 -3.53 7.15 8.01
N ILE A 43 -3.95 5.98 7.53
CA ILE A 43 -3.09 5.05 6.80
C ILE A 43 -2.63 5.67 5.48
N GLN A 44 -3.55 6.29 4.73
CA GLN A 44 -3.25 7.01 3.49
C GLN A 44 -2.20 8.10 3.72
N ALA A 45 -2.37 8.93 4.76
CA ALA A 45 -1.41 9.98 5.11
C ALA A 45 -0.04 9.41 5.48
N ALA A 46 -0.02 8.26 6.16
CA ALA A 46 1.20 7.60 6.60
C ALA A 46 2.04 7.00 5.46
N PHE A 47 1.51 6.80 4.24
CA PHE A 47 2.30 6.34 3.09
C PHE A 47 3.44 7.29 2.70
N THR A 48 3.31 8.57 3.02
CA THR A 48 4.32 9.61 2.76
C THR A 48 5.04 10.09 4.02
N ASP A 49 4.89 9.38 5.14
CA ASP A 49 5.60 9.75 6.38
C ASP A 49 7.11 9.72 6.16
N LEU A 50 7.84 10.63 6.82
CA LEU A 50 9.30 10.71 6.71
C LEU A 50 9.99 9.45 7.26
N LEU A 51 9.37 8.79 8.24
CA LEU A 51 9.93 7.61 8.88
C LEU A 51 9.48 6.33 8.19
N ARG A 52 10.47 5.56 7.73
CA ARG A 52 10.24 4.28 7.06
C ARG A 52 9.41 3.29 7.90
N PRO A 53 9.58 3.15 9.24
CA PRO A 53 8.74 2.26 10.05
C PRO A 53 7.25 2.61 9.99
N VAL A 54 6.90 3.90 9.99
CA VAL A 54 5.51 4.37 9.88
C VAL A 54 4.92 3.97 8.53
N ARG A 55 5.65 4.22 7.45
CA ARG A 55 5.23 3.82 6.09
C ARG A 55 5.04 2.30 5.98
N ASN A 56 5.95 1.52 6.54
CA ASN A 56 5.91 0.06 6.50
C ASN A 56 4.63 -0.47 7.17
N LEU A 57 4.34 0.00 8.40
CA LEU A 57 3.12 -0.38 9.11
C LEU A 57 1.86 0.06 8.37
N ALA A 58 1.87 1.24 7.75
CA ALA A 58 0.75 1.71 6.93
C ALA A 58 0.47 0.79 5.73
N TYR A 59 1.51 0.39 4.98
CA TYR A 59 1.35 -0.56 3.87
C TYR A 59 0.84 -1.92 4.37
N GLN A 60 1.38 -2.45 5.47
CA GLN A 60 0.90 -3.70 6.06
C GLN A 60 -0.57 -3.63 6.48
N CYS A 61 -0.98 -2.53 7.13
CA CYS A 61 -2.39 -2.28 7.46
C CYS A 61 -3.29 -2.30 6.22
N ALA A 62 -2.89 -1.58 5.17
CA ALA A 62 -3.65 -1.54 3.91
C ALA A 62 -3.73 -2.93 3.26
N MET A 63 -2.61 -3.68 3.19
CA MET A 63 -2.57 -5.01 2.59
C MET A 63 -3.40 -6.02 3.37
N ASN A 64 -3.36 -6.02 4.70
CA ASN A 64 -4.23 -6.87 5.52
C ASN A 64 -5.71 -6.64 5.17
N TYR A 65 -6.12 -5.38 5.02
CA TYR A 65 -7.49 -5.07 4.65
C TYR A 65 -7.87 -5.52 3.24
N ILE A 66 -7.01 -5.20 2.26
CA ILE A 66 -7.24 -5.52 0.85
C ILE A 66 -7.24 -7.04 0.64
N SER A 67 -6.40 -7.79 1.37
CA SER A 67 -6.34 -9.25 1.26
C SER A 67 -7.68 -9.91 1.58
N SER A 68 -8.45 -9.32 2.50
CA SER A 68 -9.78 -9.79 2.89
C SER A 68 -10.89 -9.16 2.02
N ASN A 69 -10.64 -7.97 1.46
CA ASN A 69 -11.58 -7.23 0.62
C ASN A 69 -10.87 -6.59 -0.60
N PRO A 70 -10.55 -7.34 -1.68
CA PRO A 70 -9.72 -6.84 -2.78
C PRO A 70 -10.26 -5.57 -3.47
N SER A 71 -11.59 -5.44 -3.53
CA SER A 71 -12.28 -4.25 -4.08
C SER A 71 -11.98 -2.96 -3.31
N MET A 72 -11.60 -3.06 -2.04
CA MET A 72 -11.29 -1.90 -1.19
C MET A 72 -9.91 -1.29 -1.49
N SER A 73 -9.14 -1.89 -2.39
CA SER A 73 -7.88 -1.31 -2.90
C SER A 73 -8.07 0.08 -3.51
N ILE A 74 -9.26 0.38 -4.05
CA ILE A 74 -9.62 1.70 -4.60
C ILE A 74 -9.40 2.83 -3.59
N HIS A 75 -9.60 2.57 -2.30
CA HIS A 75 -9.41 3.58 -1.26
C HIS A 75 -7.95 3.98 -1.11
N PHE A 76 -6.98 3.14 -1.48
CA PHE A 76 -5.56 3.45 -1.29
C PHE A 76 -4.88 4.00 -2.54
N MET A 77 -5.49 3.88 -3.72
CA MET A 77 -4.80 4.15 -4.99
C MET A 77 -4.28 5.58 -5.13
N SER A 78 -5.07 6.58 -4.71
CA SER A 78 -4.68 7.99 -4.81
C SER A 78 -3.47 8.29 -3.93
N ALA A 79 -3.52 7.87 -2.67
CA ALA A 79 -2.42 8.06 -1.72
C ALA A 79 -1.16 7.26 -2.13
N TYR A 80 -1.34 6.05 -2.66
CA TYR A 80 -0.23 5.23 -3.17
C TYR A 80 0.46 5.90 -4.36
N SER A 81 -0.33 6.41 -5.32
CA SER A 81 0.20 7.17 -6.46
C SER A 81 0.98 8.40 -6.01
N ALA A 82 0.45 9.13 -5.02
CA ALA A 82 1.15 10.26 -4.41
C ALA A 82 2.49 9.84 -3.77
N ALA A 83 2.55 8.67 -3.12
CA ALA A 83 3.78 8.14 -2.55
C ALA A 83 4.80 7.75 -3.64
N LEU A 84 4.38 7.06 -4.70
CA LEU A 84 5.25 6.72 -5.84
C LEU A 84 5.83 7.97 -6.51
N LEU A 85 5.02 9.02 -6.68
CA LEU A 85 5.42 10.25 -7.35
C LEU A 85 6.08 11.28 -6.41
N HIS A 86 6.31 10.91 -5.15
CA HIS A 86 6.83 11.81 -4.13
C HIS A 86 8.24 12.33 -4.49
N LYS A 87 8.55 13.55 -4.02
CA LYS A 87 9.84 14.22 -4.28
C LYS A 87 11.04 13.59 -3.56
N SER A 88 10.79 12.85 -2.49
CA SER A 88 11.82 12.12 -1.76
C SER A 88 12.01 10.74 -2.38
N ALA A 89 13.24 10.43 -2.79
CA ALA A 89 13.62 9.11 -3.30
C ALA A 89 13.30 8.00 -2.30
N ASP A 90 13.57 8.21 -1.01
CA ASP A 90 13.32 7.22 0.04
C ASP A 90 11.82 6.85 0.16
N ILE A 91 10.92 7.83 0.01
CA ILE A 91 9.47 7.58 0.05
C ILE A 91 9.01 6.91 -1.25
N SER A 92 9.46 7.44 -2.39
CA SER A 92 9.09 6.95 -3.73
C SER A 92 9.54 5.51 -3.96
N LEU A 93 10.80 5.19 -3.67
CA LEU A 93 11.35 3.86 -3.82
C LEU A 93 10.78 2.87 -2.80
N HIS A 94 10.47 3.32 -1.58
CA HIS A 94 9.77 2.48 -0.61
C HIS A 94 8.34 2.16 -1.05
N ALA A 95 7.61 3.11 -1.65
CA ALA A 95 6.32 2.80 -2.25
C ALA A 95 6.47 1.79 -3.40
N LEU A 96 7.50 1.97 -4.24
CA LEU A 96 7.76 1.06 -5.36
C LEU A 96 8.06 -0.39 -4.90
N SER A 97 8.79 -0.57 -3.80
CA SER A 97 9.11 -1.92 -3.30
C SER A 97 7.90 -2.70 -2.78
N PHE A 98 6.82 -2.02 -2.36
CA PHE A 98 5.57 -2.66 -1.93
C PHE A 98 4.58 -2.90 -3.08
N LEU A 99 4.84 -2.34 -4.26
CA LEU A 99 3.89 -2.34 -5.36
C LEU A 99 3.55 -3.75 -5.89
N PRO A 100 4.52 -4.67 -6.04
CA PRO A 100 4.21 -6.02 -6.51
C PRO A 100 3.20 -6.74 -5.61
N GLU A 101 3.42 -6.71 -4.29
CA GLU A 101 2.54 -7.34 -3.31
C GLU A 101 1.16 -6.66 -3.27
N PHE A 102 1.14 -5.33 -3.36
CA PHE A 102 -0.12 -4.58 -3.44
C PHE A 102 -0.95 -5.01 -4.65
N ILE A 103 -0.33 -5.16 -5.82
CA ILE A 103 -0.98 -5.60 -7.07
C ILE A 103 -1.54 -7.03 -6.92
N THR A 104 -0.73 -7.95 -6.41
CA THR A 104 -1.15 -9.34 -6.21
C THR A 104 -2.32 -9.42 -5.24
N THR A 105 -2.29 -8.64 -4.16
CA THR A 105 -3.31 -8.65 -3.11
C THR A 105 -4.61 -7.98 -3.57
N SER A 106 -4.52 -6.85 -4.28
CA SER A 106 -5.69 -6.10 -4.74
C SER A 106 -6.45 -6.80 -5.85
N ARG A 107 -5.81 -7.71 -6.60
CA ARG A 107 -6.35 -8.30 -7.82
C ARG A 107 -6.91 -7.23 -8.77
N CYS A 108 -6.36 -6.03 -8.70
CA CYS A 108 -6.87 -4.86 -9.40
C CYS A 108 -5.74 -3.86 -9.62
N ILE A 109 -5.62 -3.39 -10.86
CA ILE A 109 -4.49 -2.57 -11.29
C ILE A 109 -5.03 -1.35 -12.01
N SER A 110 -4.70 -0.18 -11.48
CA SER A 110 -4.86 1.05 -12.24
C SER A 110 -3.66 1.20 -13.17
N LYS A 111 -3.91 1.38 -14.46
CA LYS A 111 -2.87 1.79 -15.43
C LYS A 111 -2.10 3.02 -14.94
N ASN A 112 -2.75 3.89 -14.17
CA ASN A 112 -2.15 5.07 -13.59
C ASN A 112 -1.09 4.71 -12.53
N LEU A 113 -1.29 3.62 -11.77
CA LEU A 113 -0.36 3.19 -10.74
C LEU A 113 0.92 2.59 -11.35
N LEU A 114 0.79 1.77 -12.40
CA LEU A 114 1.95 1.28 -13.16
C LEU A 114 2.68 2.43 -13.87
N SER A 115 1.96 3.39 -14.44
CA SER A 115 2.57 4.59 -15.02
C SER A 115 3.37 5.39 -13.97
N ALA A 116 2.80 5.58 -12.77
CA ALA A 116 3.50 6.22 -11.66
C ALA A 116 4.74 5.43 -11.21
N ALA A 117 4.68 4.10 -11.21
CA ALA A 117 5.81 3.24 -10.89
C ALA A 117 6.95 3.35 -11.92
N VAL A 118 6.62 3.39 -13.21
CA VAL A 118 7.59 3.64 -14.29
C VAL A 118 8.24 5.02 -14.11
N MET A 119 7.45 6.05 -13.80
CA MET A 119 7.98 7.39 -13.52
C MET A 119 8.89 7.40 -12.29
N ALA A 120 8.53 6.68 -11.22
CA ALA A 120 9.34 6.56 -10.01
C ALA A 120 10.69 5.89 -10.28
N ALA A 121 10.69 4.74 -10.95
CA ALA A 121 11.91 4.00 -11.29
C ALA A 121 12.83 4.79 -12.22
N ASN A 122 12.27 5.49 -13.21
CA ASN A 122 13.06 6.33 -14.13
C ASN A 122 13.61 7.59 -13.44
N ARG A 123 12.89 8.14 -12.47
CA ARG A 123 13.33 9.31 -11.70
C ARG A 123 14.46 8.95 -10.73
N TRP A 124 14.38 7.75 -10.13
CA TRP A 124 15.33 7.25 -9.15
C TRP A 124 15.88 5.88 -9.60
N PRO A 125 16.73 5.85 -10.64
CA PRO A 125 17.21 4.60 -11.19
C PRO A 125 18.17 3.90 -10.22
N SER A 126 17.85 2.67 -9.87
CA SER A 126 18.72 1.76 -9.12
C SER A 126 18.42 0.31 -9.54
N PRO A 127 19.33 -0.64 -9.28
CA PRO A 127 19.05 -2.06 -9.52
C PRO A 127 17.75 -2.52 -8.82
N GLU A 128 17.54 -2.06 -7.58
CA GLU A 128 16.35 -2.38 -6.78
C GLU A 128 15.08 -1.79 -7.41
N SER A 129 15.10 -0.53 -7.84
CA SER A 129 13.92 0.11 -8.43
C SER A 129 13.50 -0.55 -9.75
N ILE A 130 14.47 -1.00 -10.55
CA ILE A 130 14.21 -1.76 -11.78
C ILE A 130 13.65 -3.15 -11.46
N ILE A 131 14.20 -3.84 -10.46
CA ILE A 131 13.71 -5.16 -10.01
C ILE A 131 12.28 -5.05 -9.49
N ASP A 132 11.98 -4.05 -8.66
CA ASP A 132 10.65 -3.87 -8.08
C ASP A 132 9.62 -3.46 -9.14
N LEU A 133 10.00 -2.60 -10.09
CA LEU A 133 9.15 -2.32 -11.26
C LEU A 133 8.89 -3.58 -12.09
N SER A 134 9.93 -4.38 -12.37
CA SER A 134 9.80 -5.63 -13.12
C SER A 134 8.85 -6.59 -12.42
N ARG A 135 8.99 -6.78 -11.11
CA ARG A 135 8.08 -7.59 -10.28
C ARG A 135 6.64 -7.08 -10.32
N ALA A 136 6.44 -5.76 -10.27
CA ALA A 136 5.11 -5.17 -10.35
C ALA A 136 4.46 -5.40 -11.73
N VAL A 137 5.25 -5.34 -12.81
CA VAL A 137 4.79 -5.67 -14.17
C VAL A 137 4.45 -7.16 -14.30
N THR A 138 5.25 -8.05 -13.74
CA THR A 138 4.96 -9.49 -13.73
C THR A 138 3.69 -9.80 -12.94
N ALA A 139 3.55 -9.26 -11.73
CA ALA A 139 2.34 -9.41 -10.92
C ALA A 139 1.08 -8.92 -11.67
N CYS A 140 1.23 -7.91 -12.53
CA CYS A 140 0.16 -7.45 -13.42
C CYS A 140 -0.18 -8.44 -14.54
N ALA A 141 0.83 -9.08 -15.12
CA ALA A 141 0.64 -10.05 -16.20
C ALA A 141 -0.04 -11.31 -15.69
N ASP A 142 0.39 -11.83 -14.53
CA ASP A 142 -0.17 -13.05 -13.92
C ASP A 142 -1.67 -12.92 -13.66
N PHE A 143 -2.12 -11.75 -13.19
CA PHE A 143 -3.55 -11.48 -13.00
C PHE A 143 -4.35 -11.59 -14.30
N ARG A 144 -3.84 -11.04 -15.41
CA ARG A 144 -4.54 -11.06 -16.70
C ARG A 144 -4.61 -12.45 -17.33
N CYS A 145 -3.65 -13.32 -17.03
CA CYS A 145 -3.68 -14.71 -17.50
C CYS A 145 -4.76 -15.53 -16.77
N ALA A 146 -4.96 -15.31 -15.47
CA ALA A 146 -6.01 -15.99 -14.69
C ALA A 146 -7.43 -15.67 -15.20
N ASP A 147 -7.71 -14.42 -15.58
CA ASP A 147 -9.01 -13.99 -16.11
C ASP A 147 -9.37 -14.64 -17.47
N ILE A 148 -8.36 -15.08 -18.24
CA ILE A 148 -8.55 -15.71 -19.55
C ILE A 148 -8.84 -17.21 -19.40
N GLU A 149 -8.27 -17.87 -18.39
CA GLU A 149 -8.48 -19.31 -18.15
C GLU A 149 -9.87 -19.61 -17.56
N GLU A 150 -10.46 -18.72 -16.75
CA GLU A 150 -11.83 -18.89 -16.23
C GLU A 150 -12.93 -18.73 -17.30
N ASN A 151 -12.67 -17.98 -18.38
CA ASN A 151 -13.63 -17.78 -19.47
C ASN A 151 -13.53 -18.85 -20.59
N GLY A 152 -12.62 -19.84 -20.46
CA GLY A 152 -12.38 -20.88 -21.45
C GLY A 152 -13.19 -22.17 -21.27
N ASN A 153 -13.96 -22.31 -20.18
CA ASN A 153 -14.74 -23.50 -19.84
C ASN A 153 -16.25 -23.21 -19.78
N SER A 154 -16.84 -22.72 -20.86
CA SER A 154 -18.30 -22.66 -21.05
C SER A 154 -18.70 -23.16 -22.43
#